data_AF-A0A8D8DMC8-F1
#
_entry.id   AF-A0A8D8DMC8-F1
#
_cell.length_a   1.000
_cell.length_b   1.000
_cell.length_c   1.000
_cell.angle_alpha   90.00
_cell.angle_beta   90.00
_cell.angle_gamma   90.00
#
_symmetry.space_group_name_H-M   'P 1'
#
loop_
_entity.id
_entity.type
_entity.pdbx_description
1 polymer ?
#
loop_
_entity_poly.entity_id
_entity_poly.type
_entity_poly.pdbx_seq_one_letter_code
_entity_poly.pdbx_strand_id
1 'polypeptide(L)'
;MEYCHYLGLKLTRVRSAEDQLRIEVAINGTDKGVDTEFWTGGNDLGDRRNFHWYSTGGRITWFNWFDVVSSYHERRNYVDHADGSCIFLGYQKSDDLWKWGLGSYENGRYFICERNLS
;
A
#
# COMPACT_ATOMS: atom_id res chain seq x y z
N MET A 1 8.66 -6.85 -5.49
CA MET A 1 8.34 -8.02 -4.65
C MET A 1 9.60 -8.80 -4.27
N GLU A 2 10.40 -9.19 -5.27
CA GLU A 2 11.66 -9.94 -5.06
C GLU A 2 12.68 -9.26 -4.15
N TYR A 3 12.74 -7.93 -4.09
CA TYR A 3 13.73 -7.23 -3.26
C TYR A 3 13.61 -7.56 -1.76
N CYS A 4 12.42 -7.44 -1.16
CA CYS A 4 12.24 -7.80 0.25
C CYS A 4 12.51 -9.29 0.47
N HIS A 5 12.07 -10.15 -0.46
CA HIS A 5 12.26 -11.60 -0.36
C HIS A 5 13.73 -11.99 -0.38
N TYR A 6 14.54 -11.37 -1.25
CA TYR A 6 15.99 -11.55 -1.31
C TYR A 6 16.66 -11.22 0.04
N LEU A 7 16.12 -10.28 0.81
CA LEU A 7 16.61 -9.92 2.15
C LEU A 7 16.09 -10.84 3.27
N GLY A 8 15.32 -11.89 2.96
CA GLY A 8 14.62 -12.72 3.94
C GLY A 8 13.47 -11.97 4.64
N LEU A 9 12.96 -10.92 4.01
CA LEU A 9 11.85 -10.08 4.48
C LEU A 9 10.62 -10.25 3.57
N LYS A 10 9.52 -9.60 3.94
CA LYS A 10 8.30 -9.55 3.11
C LYS A 10 7.88 -8.11 2.88
N LEU A 11 7.13 -7.83 1.83
CA LEU A 11 6.48 -6.52 1.69
C LEU A 11 5.54 -6.30 2.87
N THR A 12 5.54 -5.08 3.40
CA THR A 12 4.80 -4.75 4.62
C THR A 12 3.30 -4.96 4.49
N ARG A 13 2.68 -5.37 5.59
CA ARG A 13 1.23 -5.39 5.75
C ARG A 13 0.84 -4.25 6.68
N VAL A 14 -0.22 -3.55 6.32
CA VAL A 14 -0.71 -2.41 7.10
C VAL A 14 -2.11 -2.76 7.60
N ARG A 15 -2.18 -3.40 8.77
CA ARG A 15 -3.43 -4.05 9.24
C ARG A 15 -4.24 -3.17 10.17
N SER A 16 -3.68 -2.04 10.58
CA SER A 16 -4.27 -1.12 11.54
C SER A 16 -3.67 0.27 11.39
N ALA A 17 -4.30 1.26 12.04
CA ALA A 17 -3.75 2.60 12.17
C ALA A 17 -2.40 2.61 12.92
N GLU A 18 -2.18 1.65 13.82
CA GLU A 18 -0.90 1.50 14.53
C GLU A 18 0.20 1.00 13.61
N ASP A 19 -0.08 -0.01 12.78
CA ASP A 19 0.87 -0.49 11.75
C ASP A 19 1.23 0.66 10.79
N GLN A 20 0.22 1.42 10.36
CA GLN A 20 0.37 2.60 9.50
C GLN A 20 1.31 3.64 10.15
N LEU A 21 1.03 4.04 11.39
CA LEU A 21 1.86 5.03 12.11
C LEU A 21 3.31 4.55 12.28
N ARG A 22 3.53 3.27 12.60
CA ARG A 22 4.90 2.72 12.71
C ARG A 22 5.67 2.82 11.40
N ILE A 23 4.98 2.60 10.27
CA ILE A 23 5.57 2.73 8.94
C ILE A 23 5.90 4.18 8.62
N GLU A 24 5.00 5.12 8.95
CA GLU A 24 5.23 6.55 8.74
C GLU A 24 6.44 7.06 9.55
N VAL A 25 6.54 6.66 10.82
CA VAL A 25 7.69 6.97 11.67
C VAL A 25 8.98 6.39 11.07
N ALA A 26 8.93 5.15 10.54
CA ALA A 26 10.08 4.54 9.89
C ALA A 26 10.50 5.32 8.62
N ILE A 27 9.56 5.75 7.79
CA ILE A 27 9.85 6.56 6.59
C ILE A 27 10.49 7.90 6.97
N ASN A 28 9.93 8.59 7.96
CA ASN A 28 10.45 9.88 8.45
C ASN A 28 11.86 9.77 9.04
N GLY A 29 12.31 8.57 9.41
CA GLY A 29 13.69 8.29 9.85
C GLY A 29 14.68 8.04 8.71
N THR A 30 14.26 8.09 7.45
CA THR A 30 15.10 7.87 6.26
C THR A 30 15.40 9.18 5.50
N ASP A 31 16.17 9.08 4.42
CA ASP A 31 16.34 10.17 3.44
C ASP A 31 15.12 10.32 2.50
N LYS A 32 14.10 9.47 2.64
CA LYS A 32 12.84 9.53 1.91
C LYS A 32 11.83 10.35 2.69
N GLY A 33 10.86 10.94 1.99
CA GLY A 33 9.89 11.82 2.60
C GLY A 33 8.60 11.91 1.81
N VAL A 34 7.85 12.99 2.03
CA VAL A 34 6.49 13.18 1.51
C VAL A 34 6.34 13.14 -0.01
N ASP A 35 7.43 13.36 -0.77
CA ASP A 35 7.42 13.26 -2.24
C ASP A 35 7.77 11.84 -2.75
N THR A 36 7.87 10.85 -1.87
CA THR A 36 8.21 9.46 -2.20
C THR A 36 7.01 8.54 -2.02
N GLU A 37 6.80 7.65 -2.99
CA GLU A 37 5.80 6.59 -2.93
C GLU A 37 6.45 5.23 -2.67
N PHE A 38 5.72 4.37 -1.97
CA PHE A 38 6.23 3.09 -1.51
C PHE A 38 5.24 1.95 -1.77
N TRP A 39 5.71 0.88 -2.39
CA TRP A 39 4.94 -0.35 -2.49
C TRP A 39 4.76 -1.03 -1.13
N THR A 40 3.54 -1.50 -0.90
CA THR A 40 3.16 -2.40 0.20
C THR A 40 2.94 -3.82 -0.32
N GLY A 41 2.58 -4.76 0.55
CA GLY A 41 2.21 -6.12 0.17
C GLY A 41 0.77 -6.30 -0.30
N GLY A 42 -0.05 -5.25 -0.26
CA GLY A 42 -1.48 -5.32 -0.59
C GLY A 42 -1.73 -5.31 -2.09
N ASN A 43 -2.63 -6.16 -2.58
CA ASN A 43 -2.98 -6.23 -3.99
C ASN A 43 -4.34 -6.93 -4.22
N ASP A 44 -4.91 -6.81 -5.42
CA ASP A 44 -6.09 -7.57 -5.88
C ASP A 44 -5.82 -8.42 -7.14
N LEU A 45 -4.55 -8.76 -7.39
CA LEU A 45 -4.10 -9.44 -8.62
C LEU A 45 -4.79 -10.79 -8.87
N GLY A 46 -5.12 -11.52 -7.80
CA GLY A 46 -5.76 -12.83 -7.90
C GLY A 46 -7.29 -12.78 -7.98
N ASP A 47 -7.90 -11.67 -7.53
CA ASP A 47 -9.35 -11.50 -7.46
C ASP A 47 -9.67 -10.01 -7.40
N ARG A 48 -10.03 -9.44 -8.55
CA ARG A 48 -10.21 -7.99 -8.71
C ARG A 48 -11.24 -7.46 -7.72
N ARG A 49 -10.91 -6.35 -7.04
CA ARG A 49 -11.68 -5.72 -5.94
C ARG A 49 -11.70 -6.52 -4.63
N ASN A 50 -11.01 -7.65 -4.55
CA ASN A 50 -10.81 -8.41 -3.33
C ASN A 50 -9.33 -8.36 -2.93
N PHE A 51 -9.02 -7.38 -2.09
CA PHE A 51 -7.65 -7.09 -1.69
C PHE A 51 -7.11 -8.07 -0.65
N HIS A 52 -5.91 -8.58 -0.89
CA HIS A 52 -5.21 -9.53 -0.04
C HIS A 52 -3.75 -9.09 0.20
N TRP A 53 -3.22 -9.49 1.35
CA TRP A 53 -1.79 -9.38 1.63
C TRP A 53 -1.02 -10.51 0.94
N TYR A 54 -0.14 -10.18 0.00
CA TYR A 54 0.69 -11.16 -0.72
C TYR A 54 1.40 -12.17 0.21
N SER A 55 1.91 -11.68 1.34
CA SER A 55 2.72 -12.47 2.29
C SER A 55 1.98 -13.58 3.04
N THR A 56 0.65 -13.54 3.04
CA THR A 56 -0.22 -14.46 3.82
C THR A 56 -1.43 -14.96 3.07
N GLY A 57 -1.82 -14.33 1.95
CA GLY A 57 -3.11 -14.55 1.32
C GLY A 57 -4.30 -14.06 2.15
N GLY A 58 -4.07 -13.36 3.28
CA GLY A 58 -5.13 -12.87 4.15
C GLY A 58 -5.86 -11.67 3.55
N ARG A 59 -7.19 -11.66 3.63
CA ARG A 59 -8.04 -10.55 3.17
C ARG A 59 -7.73 -9.28 3.96
N ILE A 60 -7.66 -8.16 3.26
CA ILE A 60 -7.49 -6.84 3.87
C ILE A 60 -8.84 -6.39 4.44
N THR A 61 -8.85 -6.03 5.72
CA THR A 61 -10.06 -5.59 6.45
C THR A 61 -9.96 -4.16 6.98
N TRP A 62 -8.78 -3.56 6.92
CA TRP A 62 -8.52 -2.17 7.32
C TRP A 62 -7.92 -1.42 6.14
N PHE A 63 -8.34 -0.18 5.93
CA PHE A 63 -7.99 0.61 4.75
C PHE A 63 -7.74 2.07 5.13
N ASN A 64 -6.86 2.74 4.39
CA ASN A 64 -6.56 4.16 4.55
C ASN A 64 -6.33 4.84 3.20
N TRP A 65 -7.32 4.79 2.31
CA TRP A 65 -7.24 5.32 0.93
C TRP A 65 -7.14 6.86 0.86
N PHE A 66 -6.51 7.40 -0.20
CA PHE A 66 -6.45 8.85 -0.50
C PHE A 66 -7.82 9.52 -0.57
N ASP A 67 -8.85 8.78 -0.95
CA ASP A 67 -10.25 9.17 -0.83
C ASP A 67 -11.12 7.90 -0.82
N VAL A 68 -11.97 7.79 0.20
CA VAL A 68 -12.89 6.64 0.38
C VAL A 68 -14.00 6.66 -0.68
N VAL A 69 -14.35 7.83 -1.20
CA VAL A 69 -15.43 8.01 -2.19
C VAL A 69 -15.00 7.49 -3.56
N SER A 70 -13.77 7.79 -4.00
CA SER A 70 -13.23 7.33 -5.29
C SER A 70 -12.76 5.87 -5.30
N SER A 71 -12.36 5.32 -4.14
CA SER A 71 -11.80 3.96 -4.05
C SER A 71 -12.85 2.86 -3.82
N TYR A 72 -14.00 3.16 -3.22
CA TYR A 72 -15.00 2.14 -2.88
C TYR A 72 -16.43 2.44 -3.36
N HIS A 73 -16.81 3.70 -3.57
CA HIS A 73 -18.24 4.07 -3.67
C HIS A 73 -18.76 4.62 -5.00
N GLU A 74 -17.94 4.92 -5.99
CA GLU A 74 -18.49 5.34 -7.29
C GLU A 74 -18.72 4.17 -8.24
N ARG A 75 -19.96 3.68 -8.20
CA ARG A 75 -20.60 3.01 -9.33
C ARG A 75 -20.49 3.92 -10.56
N ARG A 76 -19.60 3.52 -11.48
CA ARG A 76 -19.33 4.05 -12.84
C ARG A 76 -18.34 5.22 -12.87
N ASN A 77 -17.12 4.91 -13.33
CA ASN A 77 -16.15 5.79 -14.03
C ASN A 77 -14.79 6.14 -13.39
N TYR A 78 -14.37 5.55 -12.26
CA TYR A 78 -12.94 5.66 -11.84
C TYR A 78 -12.27 4.32 -11.51
N VAL A 79 -12.97 3.37 -10.88
CA VAL A 79 -12.40 2.05 -10.49
C VAL A 79 -12.26 1.07 -11.68
N ASP A 80 -12.85 1.38 -12.84
CA ASP A 80 -12.57 0.65 -14.09
C ASP A 80 -11.38 1.23 -14.87
N HIS A 81 -10.82 2.37 -14.43
CA HIS A 81 -9.63 3.02 -15.02
C HIS A 81 -8.40 3.06 -14.10
N ALA A 82 -8.54 2.62 -12.84
CA ALA A 82 -7.37 2.35 -12.03
C ALA A 82 -6.68 1.09 -12.58
N ASP A 83 -5.73 1.27 -13.51
CA ASP A 83 -4.86 0.21 -14.06
C ASP A 83 -3.92 -0.41 -13.01
N GLY A 84 -4.26 -0.27 -11.72
CA GLY A 84 -3.43 -0.64 -10.60
C GLY A 84 -4.06 -1.73 -9.75
N SER A 85 -3.39 -2.87 -9.69
CA SER A 85 -3.74 -3.97 -8.79
C SER A 85 -2.89 -4.03 -7.53
N CYS A 86 -1.91 -3.11 -7.38
CA CYS A 86 -0.99 -3.08 -6.25
C CYS A 86 -1.24 -1.84 -5.38
N ILE A 87 -1.20 -2.02 -4.07
CA ILE A 87 -1.37 -0.94 -3.10
C ILE A 87 -0.02 -0.28 -2.82
N PHE A 88 0.06 1.03 -3.05
CA PHE A 88 1.18 1.85 -2.61
C PHE A 88 0.75 2.80 -1.49
N LEU A 89 1.72 3.21 -0.68
CA LEU A 89 1.63 4.28 0.29
C LEU A 89 2.24 5.56 -0.30
N GLY A 90 1.54 6.68 -0.19
CA GLY A 90 2.03 8.01 -0.57
C GLY A 90 1.48 9.11 0.34
N TYR A 91 1.95 10.34 0.15
CA TYR A 91 1.56 11.47 1.00
C TYR A 91 0.47 12.34 0.37
N GLN A 92 -0.61 12.57 1.11
CA GLN A 92 -1.69 13.46 0.70
C GLN A 92 -1.45 14.86 1.24
N LYS A 93 -0.91 15.75 0.39
CA LYS A 93 -0.56 17.13 0.77
C LYS A 93 -1.76 17.96 1.26
N SER A 94 -2.98 17.68 0.80
CA SER A 94 -4.18 18.41 1.24
C SER A 94 -4.54 18.15 2.70
N ASP A 95 -4.28 16.93 3.16
CA ASP A 95 -4.75 16.44 4.46
C ASP A 95 -3.59 16.26 5.44
N ASP A 96 -2.35 16.43 4.98
CA ASP A 96 -1.11 16.22 5.73
C ASP A 96 -1.01 14.79 6.30
N LEU A 97 -1.45 13.80 5.51
CA LEU A 97 -1.56 12.40 5.92
C LEU A 97 -0.97 11.45 4.89
N TRP A 98 -0.37 10.36 5.36
CA TRP A 98 -0.04 9.23 4.50
C TRP A 98 -1.28 8.40 4.20
N LYS A 99 -1.44 8.02 2.93
CA LYS A 99 -2.62 7.34 2.40
C LYS A 99 -2.25 6.30 1.35
N TRP A 100 -3.20 5.43 1.08
CA TRP A 100 -3.06 4.33 0.14
C TRP A 100 -3.63 4.71 -1.22
N GLY A 101 -2.94 4.30 -2.27
CA GLY A 101 -3.41 4.38 -3.64
C GLY A 101 -3.24 3.05 -4.37
N LEU A 102 -3.85 2.95 -5.56
CA LEU A 102 -3.66 1.82 -6.47
C LEU A 102 -2.74 2.24 -7.61
N GLY A 103 -1.75 1.40 -7.92
CA GLY A 103 -0.84 1.64 -9.03
C GLY A 103 -0.54 0.36 -9.82
N SER A 104 -0.27 0.53 -11.12
CA SER A 104 0.27 -0.55 -11.95
C SER A 104 1.63 -1.00 -11.42
N TYR A 105 1.91 -2.30 -11.53
CA TYR A 105 3.17 -2.91 -11.09
C TYR A 105 4.40 -2.39 -11.86
N GLU A 106 4.19 -1.75 -13.02
CA GLU A 106 5.26 -1.20 -13.87
C GLU A 106 5.82 0.14 -13.34
N ASN A 107 5.07 0.80 -12.46
CA ASN A 107 5.46 2.08 -11.90
C ASN A 107 6.58 1.91 -10.86
N GLY A 108 7.71 2.58 -11.09
CA GLY A 108 8.84 2.58 -10.18
C GLY A 108 8.50 3.27 -8.85
N ARG A 109 8.53 2.52 -7.76
CA ARG A 109 8.38 3.01 -6.38
C ARG A 109 9.35 2.28 -5.46
N TYR A 110 9.64 2.88 -4.31
CA TYR A 110 10.41 2.20 -3.26
C TYR A 110 9.59 1.09 -2.60
N PHE A 111 10.20 0.30 -1.73
CA PHE A 111 9.53 -0.82 -1.04
C PHE A 111 9.66 -0.66 0.47
N ILE A 112 8.58 -0.93 1.20
CA ILE A 112 8.63 -1.08 2.66
C ILE A 112 8.61 -2.57 2.96
N CYS A 113 9.66 -3.06 3.60
CA CYS A 113 9.80 -4.46 3.98
C CYS A 113 9.54 -4.63 5.49
N GLU A 114 8.86 -5.71 5.87
CA GLU A 114 8.69 -6.14 7.26
C GLU A 114 9.46 -7.44 7.52
N ARG A 115 9.98 -7.58 8.75
CA ARG A 115 10.49 -8.85 9.28
C ARG A 115 9.34 -9.54 10.02
N ASN A 116 9.15 -10.85 9.81
CA ASN A 116 8.20 -11.60 10.63
C ASN A 116 8.69 -11.57 12.08
N LEU A 117 7.98 -10.85 12.94
CA LEU A 117 8.04 -11.09 14.37
C LEU A 117 7.05 -12.22 14.64
N SER A 118 7.60 -13.43 14.82
CA SER A 118 6.89 -14.62 15.26
C SER A 118 6.27 -14.42 16.63
#